data_AF-A0A6G0Q1Q3-F1
#
_entry.id   AF-A0A6G0Q1Q3-F1
#
_cell.length_a   1.000
_cell.length_b   1.000
_cell.length_c   1.000
_cell.angle_alpha   90.00
_cell.angle_beta   90.00
_cell.angle_gamma   90.00
#
_symmetry.space_group_name_H-M   'P 1'
#
loop_
_entity.id
_entity.type
_entity.pdbx_description
1 polymer ?
#
loop_
_entity_poly.entity_id
_entity_poly.type
_entity_poly.pdbx_seq_one_letter_code
_entity_poly.pdbx_strand_id
1 'polypeptide(L)'
;MLQLVGSFNKLEQQVQLVKSVVKVVIGKRGKWFEYKVGRMIKVQRDALKAGKLAEVAEFLFDTNDLTRMMFGYCATTRSPRSCSTACWRRSRSRRWTRRARWRV
;
A
#
# COMPACT_ATOMS: atom_id res chain seq x y z
N MET A 1 4.52 9.76 -2.46
CA MET A 1 4.81 8.33 -2.68
C MET A 1 3.52 7.54 -2.66
N LEU A 2 3.31 6.63 -3.62
CA LEU A 2 2.10 5.81 -3.72
C LEU A 2 2.32 4.43 -3.07
N GLN A 3 1.34 3.93 -2.32
CA GLN A 3 1.40 2.66 -1.59
C GLN A 3 0.25 1.71 -1.97
N LEU A 4 0.50 0.40 -1.85
CA LEU A 4 -0.50 -0.69 -1.94
C LEU A 4 -1.21 -0.84 -3.31
N VAL A 5 -0.46 -0.76 -4.41
CA VAL A 5 -1.04 -0.77 -5.77
C VAL A 5 -0.71 -2.07 -6.52
N GLY A 6 -1.43 -3.16 -6.28
CA GLY A 6 -1.09 -4.48 -6.84
C GLY A 6 -1.22 -4.65 -8.37
N SER A 7 -1.53 -3.59 -9.13
CA SER A 7 -1.75 -3.65 -10.59
C SER A 7 -1.16 -2.42 -11.28
N PHE A 8 -0.57 -2.62 -12.46
CA PHE A 8 0.06 -1.56 -13.26
C PHE A 8 -0.92 -0.44 -13.61
N ASN A 9 -2.10 -0.77 -14.14
CA ASN A 9 -3.11 0.21 -14.55
C ASN A 9 -3.54 1.12 -13.39
N LYS A 10 -3.64 0.56 -12.17
CA LYS A 10 -3.99 1.35 -10.98
C LYS A 10 -2.88 2.34 -10.61
N LEU A 11 -1.61 1.99 -10.84
CA LEU A 11 -0.49 2.89 -10.57
C LEU A 11 -0.53 4.06 -11.56
N GLU A 12 -0.74 3.77 -12.83
CA GLU A 12 -0.83 4.79 -13.87
C GLU A 12 -1.98 5.79 -13.59
N GLN A 13 -3.17 5.27 -13.27
CA GLN A 13 -4.31 6.10 -12.88
C GLN A 13 -3.99 7.02 -11.70
N GLN A 14 -3.32 6.49 -10.67
CA GLN A 14 -2.93 7.29 -9.51
C GLN A 14 -1.89 8.37 -9.86
N VAL A 15 -0.91 8.05 -10.71
CA VAL A 15 0.08 9.03 -11.18
C VAL A 15 -0.61 10.13 -11.99
N GLN A 16 -1.56 9.79 -12.85
CA GLN A 16 -2.35 10.77 -13.62
C GLN A 16 -3.17 11.68 -12.70
N LEU A 17 -3.81 11.12 -11.67
CA LEU A 17 -4.55 11.89 -10.66
C LEU A 17 -3.63 12.85 -9.89
N VAL A 18 -2.44 12.41 -9.49
CA VAL A 18 -1.46 13.29 -8.83
C VAL A 18 -1.05 14.43 -9.77
N LYS A 19 -0.74 14.11 -11.04
CA LYS A 19 -0.36 15.12 -12.03
C LYS A 19 -1.48 16.14 -12.28
N SER A 20 -2.75 15.72 -12.34
CA SER A 20 -3.87 16.63 -12.56
C SER A 20 -4.06 17.59 -11.38
N VAL A 21 -3.98 17.09 -10.14
CA VAL A 21 -4.08 17.92 -8.93
C VAL A 21 -2.91 18.91 -8.86
N VAL A 22 -1.69 18.47 -9.16
CA VAL A 22 -0.52 19.34 -9.15
C VAL A 22 -0.67 20.48 -10.17
N LYS A 23 -1.15 20.21 -11.38
CA LYS A 23 -1.43 21.27 -12.38
C LYS A 23 -2.41 22.33 -11.85
N VAL A 24 -3.48 21.89 -11.17
CA VAL A 24 -4.46 22.82 -10.57
C VAL A 24 -3.82 23.66 -9.46
N VAL A 25 -3.00 23.05 -8.60
CA VAL A 25 -2.34 23.76 -7.49
C VAL A 25 -1.30 24.76 -8.01
N ILE A 26 -0.50 24.39 -9.02
CA ILE A 26 0.48 25.29 -9.65
C ILE A 26 -0.25 26.47 -10.30
N GLY A 27 -1.34 26.22 -11.03
CA GLY A 27 -2.15 27.27 -11.65
C GLY A 27 -2.74 28.27 -10.63
N LYS A 28 -3.15 27.80 -9.45
CA LYS A 28 -3.69 28.66 -8.38
C LYS A 28 -2.63 29.45 -7.61
N ARG A 29 -1.43 28.89 -7.44
CA ARG A 29 -0.37 29.46 -6.58
C ARG A 29 0.71 30.21 -7.35
N GLY A 30 0.81 30.04 -8.66
CA GLY A 30 1.77 30.71 -9.53
C GLY A 30 3.24 30.35 -9.28
N LYS A 31 3.51 29.30 -8.49
CA LYS A 31 4.87 28.85 -8.16
C LYS A 31 5.12 27.46 -8.72
N TRP A 32 6.15 27.34 -9.54
CA TRP A 32 6.62 26.06 -10.08
C TRP A 32 7.60 25.39 -9.12
N PHE A 33 7.54 24.06 -9.07
CA PHE A 33 8.49 23.23 -8.35
C PHE A 33 8.66 21.90 -9.09
N GLU A 34 9.87 21.37 -9.08
CA GLU A 34 10.16 20.03 -9.59
C GLU A 34 9.71 18.98 -8.55
N TYR A 35 9.05 17.93 -9.03
CA TYR A 35 8.61 16.83 -8.18
C TYR A 35 8.73 15.51 -8.91
N LYS A 36 8.99 14.46 -8.14
CA LYS A 36 9.07 13.09 -8.63
C LYS A 36 7.97 12.27 -7.97
N VAL A 37 7.25 11.49 -8.77
CA VAL A 37 6.21 10.60 -8.27
C VAL A 37 6.81 9.22 -8.15
N GLY A 38 7.07 8.82 -6.91
CA GLY A 38 7.62 7.51 -6.61
C GLY A 38 6.62 6.55 -5.96
N ARG A 39 6.95 5.26 -6.00
CA ARG A 39 6.20 4.16 -5.40
C ARG A 39 7.07 3.36 -4.43
N MET A 40 6.44 2.85 -3.37
CA MET A 40 7.08 1.92 -2.45
C MET A 40 6.80 0.46 -2.84
N ILE A 41 7.85 -0.34 -2.97
CA ILE A 41 7.72 -1.80 -3.15
C ILE A 41 7.66 -2.43 -1.76
N LYS A 42 6.47 -2.88 -1.38
CA LYS A 42 6.16 -3.52 -0.07
C LYS A 42 5.68 -4.96 -0.20
N VAL A 43 5.23 -5.36 -1.38
CA VAL A 43 4.65 -6.69 -1.64
C VAL A 43 5.57 -7.46 -2.57
N GLN A 44 5.74 -8.76 -2.31
CA GLN A 44 6.59 -9.66 -3.07
C GLN A 44 6.29 -9.61 -4.58
N ARG A 45 5.00 -9.61 -4.94
CA ARG A 45 4.53 -9.52 -6.33
C ARG A 45 5.00 -8.25 -7.03
N ASP A 46 5.07 -7.14 -6.31
CA ASP A 46 5.52 -5.87 -6.89
C ASP A 46 7.02 -5.90 -7.16
N ALA A 47 7.81 -6.56 -6.30
CA ALA A 47 9.24 -6.75 -6.52
C ALA A 47 9.49 -7.59 -7.78
N LEU A 48 8.71 -8.66 -8.01
CA LEU A 48 8.80 -9.46 -9.23
C LEU A 48 8.43 -8.70 -10.50
N LYS A 49 7.60 -7.65 -10.39
CA LYS A 49 7.16 -6.81 -11.50
C LYS A 49 7.86 -5.45 -11.53
N ALA A 50 8.95 -5.28 -10.78
CA ALA A 50 9.61 -4.00 -10.60
C ALA A 50 10.03 -3.36 -11.94
N GLY A 51 10.50 -4.16 -12.91
CA GLY A 51 10.86 -3.66 -14.24
C GLY A 51 9.72 -2.91 -14.94
N LYS A 52 8.51 -3.48 -14.95
CA LYS A 52 7.33 -2.80 -15.52
C LYS A 52 6.90 -1.60 -14.68
N LEU A 53 7.01 -1.68 -13.36
CA LEU A 53 6.63 -0.57 -12.48
C LEU A 53 7.58 0.64 -12.62
N ALA A 54 8.85 0.38 -12.96
CA ALA A 54 9.88 1.40 -13.19
C ALA A 54 9.55 2.35 -14.36
N GLU A 55 8.80 1.87 -15.36
CA GLU A 55 8.39 2.67 -16.53
C GLU A 55 7.46 3.84 -16.14
N VAL A 56 6.71 3.70 -15.04
CA VAL A 56 5.65 4.65 -14.65
C VAL A 56 6.06 5.51 -13.46
N ALA A 57 6.84 4.97 -12.52
CA ALA A 57 7.22 5.66 -11.30
C ALA A 57 8.62 5.23 -10.82
N GLU A 58 9.35 6.17 -10.25
CA GLU A 58 10.58 5.86 -9.51
C GLU A 58 10.24 5.02 -8.26
N PHE A 59 11.08 4.07 -7.86
CA PHE A 59 10.75 3.19 -6.74
C PHE A 59 11.84 3.10 -5.69
N LEU A 60 11.38 2.95 -4.45
CA LEU A 60 12.22 2.68 -3.29
C LEU A 60 11.67 1.41 -2.60
N PHE A 61 12.57 0.60 -2.06
CA PHE A 61 12.23 -0.62 -1.34
C PHE A 61 11.94 -0.30 0.12
N ASP A 62 10.77 -0.73 0.62
CA ASP A 62 10.51 -0.73 2.06
C ASP A 62 10.77 -2.14 2.59
N THR A 63 11.96 -2.30 3.13
CA THR A 63 12.47 -3.60 3.59
C THR A 63 11.72 -4.12 4.81
N ASN A 64 11.05 -3.28 5.61
CA ASN A 64 10.31 -3.75 6.78
C ASN A 64 9.06 -4.53 6.37
N ASP A 65 8.19 -3.92 5.57
CA ASP A 65 6.98 -4.61 5.07
C ASP A 65 7.34 -5.74 4.11
N LEU A 66 8.38 -5.57 3.28
CA LEU A 66 8.80 -6.62 2.35
C LEU A 66 9.31 -7.86 3.10
N THR A 67 10.13 -7.70 4.14
CA THR A 67 10.60 -8.80 4.99
C THR A 67 9.44 -9.48 5.70
N ARG A 68 8.47 -8.70 6.20
CA ARG A 68 7.28 -9.25 6.85
C ARG A 68 6.40 -10.06 5.91
N MET A 69 6.25 -9.60 4.67
CA MET A 69 5.53 -10.34 3.63
C MET A 69 6.31 -11.57 3.15
N MET A 70 7.65 -11.49 3.09
CA MET A 70 8.51 -12.61 2.72
C MET A 70 8.51 -13.74 3.74
N PHE A 71 8.62 -13.41 5.03
CA PHE A 71 8.70 -14.40 6.10
C PHE A 71 7.36 -14.65 6.81
N GLY A 72 6.28 -13.96 6.42
CA GLY A 72 4.96 -14.10 7.04
C GLY A 72 4.86 -13.55 8.47
N TYR A 73 5.67 -12.54 8.82
CA TYR A 73 5.71 -11.97 10.17
C TYR A 73 4.66 -10.87 10.41
N CYS A 74 3.91 -10.99 11.51
CA CYS A 74 3.02 -9.95 12.02
C CYS A 74 3.73 -9.12 13.09
N ALA A 75 3.53 -7.80 13.08
CA ALA A 75 4.18 -6.87 14.03
C ALA A 75 3.93 -7.23 15.51
N THR A 76 2.84 -7.94 15.82
CA THR A 76 2.44 -8.27 17.19
C THR A 76 2.98 -9.61 17.69
N THR A 77 3.74 -10.35 16.89
CA THR A 77 4.12 -11.72 17.22
C THR A 77 5.64 -11.87 17.23
N ARG A 78 6.23 -11.96 18.43
CA ARG A 78 7.66 -12.31 18.65
C ARG A 78 8.00 -13.75 18.24
N SER A 79 6.99 -14.58 17.89
CA SER A 79 7.17 -15.98 17.52
C SER A 79 6.38 -16.34 16.24
N PRO A 80 6.94 -17.19 15.34
CA PRO A 80 6.34 -17.50 14.03
C PRO A 80 4.98 -18.20 14.08
N ARG A 81 4.62 -18.84 15.20
CA ARG A 81 3.47 -19.77 15.29
C ARG A 81 2.10 -19.12 15.51
N SER A 82 2.01 -17.80 15.72
CA SER A 82 0.77 -17.17 16.21
C SER A 82 0.03 -16.28 15.18
N CYS A 83 0.60 -16.05 13.99
CA CYS A 83 0.02 -15.11 13.01
C CYS A 83 -1.33 -15.57 12.43
N SER A 84 -1.44 -16.82 11.98
CA SER A 84 -2.66 -17.31 11.32
C SER A 84 -3.82 -17.40 12.32
N THR A 85 -3.59 -17.94 13.51
CA THR A 85 -4.62 -18.16 14.53
C THR A 85 -5.08 -16.86 15.19
N ALA A 86 -4.18 -15.90 15.46
CA ALA A 86 -4.54 -14.65 16.12
C ALA A 86 -5.28 -13.68 15.19
N CYS A 87 -4.86 -13.57 13.92
CA CYS A 87 -5.54 -12.72 12.94
C CYS A 87 -6.93 -13.28 12.58
N TRP A 88 -7.07 -14.60 12.52
CA TRP A 88 -8.35 -15.28 12.28
C TRP A 88 -9.30 -15.23 13.50
N ARG A 89 -8.78 -15.32 14.74
CA ARG A 89 -9.59 -15.08 15.95
C ARG A 89 -10.08 -13.64 16.05
N ARG A 90 -9.25 -12.64 15.71
CA ARG A 90 -9.66 -11.21 15.71
C ARG A 90 -10.69 -10.88 14.64
N SER A 91 -10.65 -11.53 13.48
CA SER A 91 -11.66 -11.31 12.43
C SER A 91 -13.02 -11.94 12.79
N ARG A 92 -13.03 -13.09 13.47
CA ARG A 92 -14.25 -13.72 14.00
C ARG A 92 -14.91 -12.92 15.13
N SER A 93 -14.13 -12.38 16.07
CA SER A 93 -14.69 -11.60 17.19
C SER A 93 -15.35 -10.29 16.73
N ARG A 94 -14.78 -9.60 15.73
CA ARG A 94 -15.39 -8.40 15.12
C ARG A 94 -16.65 -8.70 14.31
N ARG A 95 -16.77 -9.91 13.73
CA ARG A 95 -17.99 -10.36 13.04
C ARG A 95 -19.12 -10.66 14.02
N TRP A 96 -18.80 -11.16 15.22
CA TRP A 96 -19.77 -11.37 16.31
C TRP A 96 -20.30 -10.07 16.89
N THR A 97 -19.44 -9.09 17.19
CA THR A 97 -19.89 -7.79 17.75
C THR A 97 -20.71 -6.97 16.76
N ARG A 98 -20.44 -7.07 15.45
CA ARG A 98 -21.28 -6.42 14.43
C ARG A 98 -22.66 -7.08 14.25
N ARG A 99 -22.80 -8.40 14.44
CA ARG A 99 -24.11 -9.07 14.43
C ARG A 99 -24.95 -8.75 15.67
N ALA A 100 -24.31 -8.55 16.82
CA ALA A 100 -25.00 -8.17 18.06
C ALA A 100 -25.55 -6.72 18.02
N ARG A 101 -24.95 -5.82 17.24
CA ARG A 101 -25.37 -4.41 17.13
C ARG A 101 -26.58 -4.16 16.22
N TRP A 102 -27.01 -5.16 15.45
CA TRP A 102 -28.18 -5.08 14.54
C TRP A 102 -29.37 -5.91 15.04
N ARG A 103 -29.35 -6.33 16.31
CA ARG A 103 -30.52 -6.85 17.04
C ARG A 103 -30.85 -5.88 18.18
N VAL A 104 -31.32 -4.69 17.81
CA VAL A 104 -32.18 -3.82 18.63
C VAL A 104 -33.21 -3.26 17.68
#